data_AF-A0A1S6HHE3-F1
#
_entry.id   AF-A0A1S6HHE3-F1
#
_cell.length_a   1.000
_cell.length_b   1.000
_cell.length_c   1.000
_cell.angle_alpha   90.00
_cell.angle_beta   90.00
_cell.angle_gamma   90.00
#
_symmetry.space_group_name_H-M   'P 1'
#
loop_
_entity.id
_entity.type
_entity.pdbx_description
1 polymer ?
#
loop_
_entity_poly.entity_id
_entity_poly.type
_entity_poly.pdbx_seq_one_letter_code
_entity_poly.pdbx_strand_id
1 'polypeptide(L)'
;MGGDKKIPLKFKVYSILYPFKIFIKSLINKLKGGEKMGNFNLNGKKAIVFGVANDQSIAWHIAKKLNDNGVRIALGYQERAEQLVKPLLGMLNNPLSIKCDVVDDVLLTEFFEKVKQEFGQVDFLIHSIAFAKKENLQGKFYDVSRRGYQVANEVSSYSLAELTRRALPIMNENGSIIAMTFDGSLRVYPNYNIMGVAKAALESSVRYLASDVGEKGIRVNAISAGPIKTLAASGISDFHKMLDHAREKAPLKRNIDADDVANLALFLCSSMSKNITGQVIYVDAGYSIMGI
;
A
#
# COMPACT_ATOMS: atom_id res chain seq x y z
N MET A 1 -62.14 30.98 27.74
CA MET A 1 -60.82 31.61 27.99
C MET A 1 -59.79 30.98 27.05
N GLY A 2 -59.56 31.59 25.89
CA GLY A 2 -58.57 31.11 24.91
C GLY A 2 -57.88 32.31 24.30
N GLY A 3 -56.87 32.83 24.98
CA GLY A 3 -56.14 34.01 24.54
C GLY A 3 -55.18 33.65 23.40
N ASP A 4 -55.41 34.21 22.22
CA ASP A 4 -54.48 34.20 21.10
C ASP A 4 -53.17 34.89 21.51
N LYS A 5 -52.19 34.09 21.95
CA LYS A 5 -50.83 34.56 22.13
C LYS A 5 -50.20 34.81 20.75
N LYS A 6 -50.32 36.04 20.27
CA LYS A 6 -49.58 36.53 19.10
C LYS A 6 -48.09 36.30 19.31
N ILE A 7 -47.52 35.34 18.58
CA ILE A 7 -46.09 35.07 18.55
C ILE A 7 -45.38 36.36 18.08
N PRO A 8 -44.41 36.90 18.83
CA PRO A 8 -43.72 38.13 18.47
C PRO A 8 -43.11 38.03 17.06
N LEU A 9 -43.24 39.09 16.25
CA LEU A 9 -42.75 39.11 14.87
C LEU A 9 -41.26 38.71 14.75
N LYS A 10 -40.44 39.07 15.77
CA LYS A 10 -39.05 38.65 15.88
C LYS A 10 -38.85 37.12 15.93
N PHE A 11 -39.77 36.38 16.56
CA PHE A 11 -39.72 34.91 16.64
C PHE A 11 -40.09 34.23 15.31
N LYS A 12 -41.08 34.77 14.58
CA LYS A 12 -41.42 34.29 13.23
C LYS A 12 -40.29 34.53 12.22
N VAL A 13 -39.63 35.68 12.30
CA VAL A 13 -38.48 36.01 11.45
C VAL A 13 -37.28 35.12 11.80
N TYR A 14 -37.03 34.86 13.09
CA TYR A 14 -36.00 33.91 13.52
C TYR A 14 -36.28 32.47 13.06
N SER A 15 -37.52 31.97 13.18
CA SER A 15 -37.84 30.59 12.79
C SER A 15 -37.72 30.35 11.28
N ILE A 16 -37.88 31.39 10.46
CA ILE A 16 -37.70 31.33 9.00
C ILE A 16 -36.22 31.46 8.62
N LEU A 17 -35.46 32.34 9.29
CA LEU A 17 -34.04 32.58 8.96
C LEU A 17 -33.09 31.52 9.53
N TYR A 18 -33.46 30.84 10.61
CA TYR A 18 -32.63 29.83 11.25
C TYR A 18 -32.32 28.61 10.36
N PRO A 19 -33.31 27.96 9.70
CA PRO A 19 -33.03 26.87 8.77
C PRO A 19 -32.23 27.36 7.54
N PHE A 20 -32.46 28.60 7.08
CA PHE A 20 -31.68 29.21 6.01
C PHE A 20 -30.21 29.43 6.40
N LYS A 21 -29.93 29.87 7.64
CA LYS A 21 -28.55 29.99 8.16
C LYS A 21 -27.85 28.64 8.29
N ILE A 22 -28.56 27.59 8.71
CA ILE A 22 -28.01 26.23 8.79
C ILE A 22 -27.72 25.70 7.39
N PHE A 23 -28.63 25.89 6.45
CA PHE A 23 -28.47 25.49 5.05
C PHE A 23 -27.29 26.22 4.39
N ILE A 24 -27.17 27.54 4.58
CA ILE A 24 -26.05 28.32 4.03
C ILE A 24 -24.72 27.91 4.67
N LYS A 25 -24.69 27.60 5.98
CA LYS A 25 -23.49 27.10 6.66
C LYS A 25 -23.10 25.71 6.16
N SER A 26 -24.08 24.83 5.92
CA SER A 26 -23.88 23.51 5.32
C SER A 26 -23.37 23.61 3.87
N LEU A 27 -23.94 24.52 3.07
CA LEU A 27 -23.54 24.78 1.69
C LEU A 27 -22.14 25.40 1.62
N ILE A 28 -21.82 26.35 2.51
CA ILE A 28 -20.46 26.91 2.65
C ILE A 28 -19.46 25.84 3.10
N ASN A 29 -19.82 24.95 4.02
CA ASN A 29 -18.96 23.83 4.41
C ASN A 29 -18.77 22.82 3.27
N LYS A 30 -19.80 22.58 2.44
CA LYS A 30 -19.67 21.76 1.22
C LYS A 30 -18.79 22.43 0.16
N LEU A 31 -18.88 23.75 0.00
CA LEU A 31 -18.13 24.53 -0.98
C LEU A 31 -16.69 24.83 -0.55
N LYS A 32 -16.40 24.87 0.77
CA LYS A 32 -15.06 25.10 1.33
C LYS A 32 -14.22 23.82 1.51
N GLY A 33 -14.67 22.70 0.92
CA GLY A 33 -14.10 21.39 1.16
C GLY A 33 -14.82 20.72 2.33
N GLY A 34 -15.37 19.54 2.05
CA GLY A 34 -16.03 18.69 3.04
C GLY A 34 -15.22 18.59 4.32
N GLU A 35 -15.91 18.29 5.42
CA GLU A 35 -15.34 18.03 6.75
C GLU A 35 -13.86 17.63 6.66
N LYS A 36 -12.97 18.40 7.29
CA LYS A 36 -11.55 18.07 7.38
C LYS A 36 -11.41 16.70 8.08
N MET A 37 -11.62 15.62 7.34
CA MET A 37 -11.20 14.27 7.69
C MET A 37 -9.71 14.38 7.98
N GLY A 38 -9.30 13.85 9.14
CA GLY A 38 -7.95 14.02 9.69
C GLY A 38 -6.87 14.00 8.62
N ASN A 39 -6.11 15.09 8.54
CA ASN A 39 -4.93 15.39 7.71
C ASN A 39 -4.37 14.32 6.73
N PHE A 40 -5.17 13.83 5.77
CA PHE A 40 -4.75 12.99 4.63
C PHE A 40 -4.27 13.83 3.43
N ASN A 41 -3.99 15.13 3.61
CA ASN A 41 -3.56 15.97 2.50
C ASN A 41 -2.15 15.54 2.01
N LEU A 42 -2.13 14.75 0.93
CA LEU A 42 -0.91 14.30 0.26
C LEU A 42 -0.63 15.07 -1.05
N ASN A 43 -1.33 16.18 -1.28
CA ASN A 43 -1.15 16.98 -2.49
C ASN A 43 0.30 17.43 -2.64
N GLY A 44 0.86 17.20 -3.83
CA GLY A 44 2.24 17.57 -4.17
C GLY A 44 3.30 16.61 -3.65
N LYS A 45 2.90 15.57 -2.89
CA LYS A 45 3.80 14.49 -2.48
C LYS A 45 4.14 13.58 -3.68
N LYS A 46 5.23 12.84 -3.56
CA LYS A 46 5.77 12.00 -4.65
C LYS A 46 6.08 10.61 -4.14
N ALA A 47 5.71 9.58 -4.91
CA ALA A 47 5.92 8.19 -4.54
C ALA A 47 6.66 7.42 -5.63
N ILE A 48 7.55 6.52 -5.21
CA ILE A 48 8.09 5.45 -6.02
C ILE A 48 7.29 4.19 -5.71
N VAL A 49 6.80 3.48 -6.73
CA VAL A 49 6.05 2.23 -6.56
C VAL A 49 6.62 1.15 -7.46
N PHE A 50 6.96 0.01 -6.86
CA PHE A 50 7.39 -1.20 -7.56
C PHE A 50 6.38 -2.33 -7.34
N GLY A 51 6.28 -3.21 -8.35
CA GLY A 51 5.45 -4.42 -8.28
C GLY A 51 4.13 -4.34 -9.04
N VAL A 52 3.96 -3.33 -9.91
CA VAL A 52 2.81 -3.27 -10.82
C VAL A 52 3.05 -4.24 -11.98
N ALA A 53 2.17 -5.24 -12.10
CA ALA A 53 2.16 -6.16 -13.24
C ALA A 53 0.93 -5.96 -14.13
N ASN A 54 -0.22 -5.59 -13.55
CA ASN A 54 -1.50 -5.32 -14.21
C ASN A 54 -2.45 -4.56 -13.26
N ASP A 55 -3.68 -4.35 -13.70
CA ASP A 55 -4.75 -3.67 -12.95
C ASP A 55 -5.24 -4.41 -11.70
N GLN A 56 -4.89 -5.68 -11.53
CA GLN A 56 -5.21 -6.47 -10.33
C GLN A 56 -4.07 -6.45 -9.29
N SER A 57 -2.95 -5.80 -9.59
CA SER A 57 -1.79 -5.78 -8.69
C SER A 57 -2.08 -4.94 -7.45
N ILE A 58 -1.69 -5.41 -6.25
CA ILE A 58 -1.77 -4.60 -5.02
C ILE A 58 -1.05 -3.25 -5.21
N ALA A 59 0.13 -3.28 -5.83
CA ALA A 59 0.90 -2.10 -6.20
C ALA A 59 0.10 -1.09 -7.06
N TRP A 60 -0.72 -1.58 -8.00
CA TRP A 60 -1.54 -0.73 -8.87
C TRP A 60 -2.60 0.01 -8.06
N HIS A 61 -3.32 -0.71 -7.20
CA HIS A 61 -4.34 -0.12 -6.34
C HIS A 61 -3.74 0.90 -5.38
N ILE A 62 -2.56 0.63 -4.80
CA ILE A 62 -1.82 1.60 -3.98
C ILE A 62 -1.44 2.83 -4.81
N ALA A 63 -0.81 2.65 -5.99
CA ALA A 63 -0.40 3.75 -6.85
C ALA A 63 -1.59 4.64 -7.25
N LYS A 64 -2.71 4.03 -7.66
CA LYS A 64 -3.93 4.73 -8.03
C LYS A 64 -4.50 5.48 -6.82
N LYS A 65 -4.61 4.84 -5.66
CA LYS A 65 -5.15 5.49 -4.44
C LYS A 65 -4.31 6.70 -4.02
N LEU A 66 -2.99 6.58 -4.06
CA LEU A 66 -2.09 7.69 -3.77
C LEU A 66 -2.26 8.82 -4.81
N ASN A 67 -2.34 8.49 -6.10
CA ASN A 67 -2.51 9.47 -7.16
C ASN A 67 -3.87 10.20 -7.11
N ASP A 68 -4.95 9.47 -6.81
CA ASP A 68 -6.28 10.04 -6.57
C ASP A 68 -6.28 11.03 -5.38
N ASN A 69 -5.28 10.92 -4.48
CA ASN A 69 -5.06 11.81 -3.34
C ASN A 69 -3.92 12.83 -3.56
N GLY A 70 -3.58 13.10 -4.83
CA GLY A 70 -2.67 14.18 -5.21
C GLY A 70 -1.18 13.84 -5.18
N VAL A 71 -0.82 12.57 -5.04
CA VAL A 71 0.57 12.09 -5.09
C VAL A 71 1.00 11.83 -6.53
N ARG A 72 2.13 12.40 -6.97
CA ARG A 72 2.73 12.06 -8.27
C ARG A 72 3.48 10.72 -8.16
N ILE A 73 3.27 9.82 -9.12
CA ILE A 73 3.79 8.45 -9.05
C ILE A 73 4.92 8.21 -10.04
N ALA A 74 6.03 7.65 -9.56
CA ALA A 74 7.06 7.00 -10.36
C ALA A 74 6.88 5.47 -10.27
N LEU A 75 6.58 4.83 -11.40
CA LEU A 75 6.35 3.39 -11.50
C LEU A 75 7.58 2.67 -12.06
N GLY A 76 8.13 1.75 -11.28
CA GLY A 76 9.09 0.75 -11.73
C GLY A 76 8.39 -0.57 -12.04
N TYR A 77 8.53 -1.07 -13.27
CA TYR A 77 7.91 -2.32 -13.71
C TYR A 77 8.88 -3.16 -14.57
N GLN A 78 8.73 -4.48 -14.53
CA GLN A 78 9.55 -5.37 -15.37
C GLN A 78 9.10 -5.31 -16.83
N GLU A 79 10.02 -5.53 -17.76
CA GLU A 79 9.74 -5.51 -19.21
C GLU A 79 8.56 -6.42 -19.60
N ARG A 80 8.49 -7.63 -19.04
CA ARG A 80 7.37 -8.57 -19.27
C ARG A 80 5.98 -8.03 -18.92
N ALA A 81 5.89 -7.01 -18.08
CA ALA A 81 4.64 -6.39 -17.67
C ALA A 81 4.26 -5.16 -18.53
N GLU A 82 5.14 -4.70 -19.43
CA GLU A 82 4.97 -3.44 -20.16
C GLU A 82 3.63 -3.35 -20.90
N GLN A 83 3.25 -4.42 -21.61
CA GLN A 83 2.00 -4.45 -22.39
C GLN A 83 0.75 -4.28 -21.52
N LEU A 84 0.80 -4.74 -20.26
CA LEU A 84 -0.30 -4.64 -19.30
C LEU A 84 -0.25 -3.34 -18.50
N VAL A 85 0.94 -2.79 -18.26
CA VAL A 85 1.14 -1.55 -17.48
C VAL A 85 0.86 -0.31 -18.33
N LYS A 86 1.29 -0.29 -19.59
CA LYS A 86 1.20 0.90 -20.46
C LYS A 86 -0.23 1.46 -20.58
N PRO A 87 -1.30 0.65 -20.74
CA PRO A 87 -2.67 1.16 -20.76
C PRO A 87 -3.11 1.83 -19.44
N LEU A 88 -2.56 1.38 -18.30
CA LEU A 88 -2.92 1.88 -16.97
C LEU A 88 -2.35 3.27 -16.70
N LEU A 89 -1.24 3.64 -17.34
CA LEU A 89 -0.58 4.94 -17.14
C LEU A 89 -1.51 6.12 -17.44
N GLY A 90 -2.44 5.98 -18.40
CA GLY A 90 -3.43 7.02 -18.72
C GLY A 90 -4.45 7.27 -17.61
N MET A 91 -4.54 6.40 -16.61
CA MET A 91 -5.39 6.56 -15.43
C MET A 91 -4.70 7.29 -14.27
N LEU A 92 -3.39 7.58 -14.40
CA LEU A 92 -2.63 8.33 -13.42
C LEU A 92 -2.39 9.76 -13.93
N ASN A 93 -2.41 10.72 -13.01
CA ASN A 93 -2.07 12.10 -13.28
C ASN A 93 -0.54 12.27 -13.29
N ASN A 94 0.02 12.59 -14.47
CA ASN A 94 1.44 12.89 -14.69
C ASN A 94 2.42 11.83 -14.09
N PRO A 95 2.26 10.53 -14.42
CA PRO A 95 3.16 9.49 -13.92
C PRO A 95 4.52 9.56 -14.62
N LEU A 96 5.56 9.15 -13.91
CA LEU A 96 6.82 8.71 -14.50
C LEU A 96 6.79 7.18 -14.53
N SER A 97 7.15 6.55 -15.65
CA SER A 97 7.13 5.10 -15.76
C SER A 97 8.42 4.61 -16.42
N ILE A 98 9.11 3.67 -15.79
CA ILE A 98 10.44 3.23 -16.23
C ILE A 98 10.51 1.70 -16.09
N LYS A 99 11.01 1.03 -17.13
CA LYS A 99 11.32 -0.40 -17.06
C LYS A 99 12.48 -0.61 -16.09
N CYS A 100 12.31 -1.47 -15.10
CA CYS A 100 13.31 -1.71 -14.08
C CYS A 100 13.14 -3.11 -13.48
N ASP A 101 14.20 -3.92 -13.52
CA ASP A 101 14.29 -5.13 -12.72
C ASP A 101 15.12 -4.85 -11.46
N VAL A 102 14.63 -5.29 -10.30
CA VAL A 102 15.24 -5.01 -9.00
C VAL A 102 16.48 -5.84 -8.70
N VAL A 103 16.82 -6.78 -9.58
CA VAL A 103 18.10 -7.51 -9.51
C VAL A 103 19.13 -6.98 -10.52
N ASP A 104 18.78 -5.94 -11.28
CA ASP A 104 19.69 -5.29 -12.23
C ASP A 104 20.14 -3.94 -11.68
N ASP A 105 21.40 -3.89 -11.25
CA ASP A 105 21.99 -2.69 -10.64
C ASP A 105 22.10 -1.50 -11.60
N VAL A 106 22.25 -1.75 -12.90
CA VAL A 106 22.34 -0.70 -13.93
C VAL A 106 20.96 -0.09 -14.10
N LEU A 107 19.93 -0.92 -14.32
CA LEU A 107 18.56 -0.44 -14.49
C LEU A 107 18.04 0.28 -13.24
N LEU A 108 18.39 -0.20 -12.04
CA LEU A 108 18.08 0.52 -10.80
C LEU A 108 18.78 1.88 -10.74
N THR A 109 20.02 1.99 -11.22
CA THR A 109 20.76 3.28 -11.20
C THR A 109 20.06 4.28 -12.11
N GLU A 110 19.78 3.88 -13.33
CA GLU A 110 19.05 4.69 -14.30
C GLU A 110 17.65 5.08 -13.82
N PHE A 111 16.95 4.15 -13.14
CA PHE A 111 15.63 4.41 -12.55
C PHE A 111 15.70 5.57 -11.55
N PHE A 112 16.57 5.45 -10.54
CA PHE A 112 16.65 6.45 -9.47
C PHE A 112 17.23 7.78 -9.95
N GLU A 113 18.12 7.78 -10.95
CA GLU A 113 18.60 9.01 -11.60
C GLU A 113 17.48 9.74 -12.32
N LYS A 114 16.66 9.03 -13.11
CA LYS A 114 15.50 9.62 -13.79
C LYS A 114 14.47 10.14 -12.79
N VAL A 115 14.19 9.39 -11.73
CA VAL A 115 13.31 9.88 -10.65
C VAL A 115 13.88 11.14 -10.03
N LYS A 116 15.17 11.19 -9.71
CA LYS A 116 15.81 12.39 -9.16
C LYS A 116 15.71 13.59 -10.10
N GLN A 117 15.92 13.39 -11.40
CA GLN A 117 15.81 14.47 -12.40
C GLN A 117 14.39 15.02 -12.50
N GLU A 118 13.38 14.15 -12.54
CA GLU A 118 11.99 14.53 -12.75
C GLU A 118 11.26 15.00 -11.48
N PHE A 119 11.61 14.38 -10.34
CA PHE A 119 10.89 14.57 -9.07
C PHE A 119 11.73 15.38 -8.09
N GLY A 120 13.06 15.42 -8.23
CA GLY A 120 13.98 15.99 -7.23
C GLY A 120 14.06 15.08 -6.00
N GLN A 121 13.04 15.17 -5.17
CA GLN A 121 12.86 14.36 -3.96
C GLN A 121 11.55 13.58 -3.99
N VAL A 122 11.48 12.53 -3.19
CA VAL A 122 10.31 11.65 -3.02
C VAL A 122 9.94 11.53 -1.56
N ASP A 123 8.67 11.30 -1.28
CA ASP A 123 8.15 11.13 0.07
C ASP A 123 7.90 9.66 0.41
N PHE A 124 7.55 8.85 -0.59
CA PHE A 124 7.11 7.48 -0.37
C PHE A 124 7.83 6.46 -1.25
N LEU A 125 8.11 5.29 -0.69
CA LEU A 125 8.58 4.11 -1.42
C LEU A 125 7.66 2.93 -1.11
N ILE A 126 7.01 2.39 -2.13
CA ILE A 126 6.14 1.23 -2.04
C ILE A 126 6.84 0.04 -2.68
N HIS A 127 7.21 -0.93 -1.85
CA HIS A 127 7.74 -2.23 -2.24
C HIS A 127 6.60 -3.26 -2.23
N SER A 128 6.14 -3.64 -3.42
CA SER A 128 5.13 -4.69 -3.59
C SER A 128 5.65 -5.79 -4.53
N ILE A 129 6.87 -6.26 -4.27
CA ILE A 129 7.58 -7.24 -5.08
C ILE A 129 7.64 -8.60 -4.36
N ALA A 130 7.42 -9.67 -5.11
CA ALA A 130 7.67 -11.04 -4.67
C ALA A 130 7.92 -11.94 -5.88
N PHE A 131 8.88 -12.85 -5.75
CA PHE A 131 9.14 -13.87 -6.75
C PHE A 131 9.76 -15.12 -6.14
N ALA A 132 9.23 -16.27 -6.57
CA ALA A 132 9.88 -17.55 -6.51
C ALA A 132 9.46 -18.34 -7.76
N LYS A 133 10.32 -19.24 -8.24
CA LYS A 133 9.89 -20.18 -9.28
C LYS A 133 8.78 -21.08 -8.74
N LYS A 134 7.80 -21.42 -9.58
CA LYS A 134 6.64 -22.25 -9.24
C LYS A 134 7.04 -23.59 -8.58
N GLU A 135 8.10 -24.22 -9.08
CA GLU A 135 8.66 -25.47 -8.50
C GLU A 135 9.06 -25.34 -7.02
N ASN A 136 9.49 -24.15 -6.56
CA ASN A 136 9.87 -23.90 -5.17
C ASN A 136 8.68 -23.50 -4.28
N LEU A 137 7.48 -23.35 -4.85
CA LEU A 137 6.23 -23.14 -4.13
C LEU A 137 5.44 -24.44 -3.92
N GLN A 138 5.99 -25.57 -4.37
CA GLN A 138 5.35 -26.88 -4.33
C GLN A 138 6.27 -27.90 -3.67
N GLY A 139 5.71 -29.05 -3.29
CA GLY A 139 6.48 -30.12 -2.64
C GLY A 139 6.91 -29.74 -1.22
N LYS A 140 7.96 -30.40 -0.73
CA LYS A 140 8.47 -30.20 0.63
C LYS A 140 9.47 -29.06 0.65
N PHE A 141 9.45 -28.27 1.72
CA PHE A 141 10.35 -27.14 1.89
C PHE A 141 11.84 -27.53 1.79
N TYR A 142 12.22 -28.70 2.35
CA TYR A 142 13.61 -29.16 2.34
C TYR A 142 14.12 -29.56 0.93
N ASP A 143 13.24 -29.69 -0.06
CA ASP A 143 13.62 -29.98 -1.45
C ASP A 143 14.00 -28.70 -2.23
N VAL A 144 13.76 -27.51 -1.65
CA VAL A 144 14.11 -26.24 -2.29
C VAL A 144 15.63 -26.15 -2.48
N SER A 145 16.04 -26.04 -3.75
CA SER A 145 17.46 -25.93 -4.09
C SER A 145 18.09 -24.66 -3.50
N ARG A 146 19.42 -24.70 -3.27
CA ARG A 146 20.21 -23.53 -2.85
C ARG A 146 19.95 -22.30 -3.74
N ARG A 147 19.91 -22.49 -5.07
CA ARG A 147 19.67 -21.39 -6.01
C ARG A 147 18.23 -20.87 -5.91
N GLY A 148 17.24 -21.76 -5.73
CA GLY A 148 15.85 -21.37 -5.49
C GLY A 148 15.69 -20.53 -4.23
N TYR A 149 16.37 -20.91 -3.15
CA TYR A 149 16.42 -20.15 -1.90
C TYR A 149 17.01 -18.75 -2.11
N GLN A 150 18.17 -18.66 -2.78
CA GLN A 150 18.85 -17.40 -3.05
C GLN A 150 17.98 -16.43 -3.85
N VAL A 151 17.41 -16.89 -4.98
CA VAL A 151 16.56 -16.05 -5.84
C VAL A 151 15.33 -15.54 -5.09
N ALA A 152 14.68 -16.41 -4.31
CA ALA A 152 13.49 -16.00 -3.57
C ALA A 152 13.78 -14.90 -2.54
N ASN A 153 14.89 -15.03 -1.80
CA ASN A 153 15.31 -14.03 -0.82
C ASN A 153 15.86 -12.75 -1.47
N GLU A 154 16.62 -12.87 -2.56
CA GLU A 154 17.16 -11.75 -3.34
C GLU A 154 16.01 -10.85 -3.82
N VAL A 155 15.02 -11.43 -4.51
CA VAL A 155 13.92 -10.66 -5.11
C VAL A 155 12.87 -10.25 -4.07
N SER A 156 12.55 -11.11 -3.10
CA SER A 156 11.38 -10.89 -2.22
C SER A 156 11.70 -10.29 -0.84
N SER A 157 12.99 -10.20 -0.48
CA SER A 157 13.46 -9.62 0.79
C SER A 157 14.55 -8.58 0.58
N TYR A 158 15.70 -8.98 0.01
CA TYR A 158 16.87 -8.10 -0.13
C TYR A 158 16.56 -6.85 -0.97
N SER A 159 15.74 -7.00 -2.01
CA SER A 159 15.29 -5.86 -2.84
C SER A 159 14.65 -4.71 -2.05
N LEU A 160 14.06 -4.95 -0.85
CA LEU A 160 13.58 -3.85 0.01
C LEU A 160 14.74 -3.01 0.54
N ALA A 161 15.80 -3.66 1.02
CA ALA A 161 16.98 -2.97 1.53
C ALA A 161 17.69 -2.19 0.40
N GLU A 162 17.81 -2.81 -0.77
CA GLU A 162 18.43 -2.21 -1.94
C GLU A 162 17.66 -0.99 -2.46
N LEU A 163 16.33 -1.11 -2.60
CA LEU A 163 15.48 0.01 -2.98
C LEU A 163 15.49 1.13 -1.93
N THR A 164 15.52 0.79 -0.65
CA THR A 164 15.65 1.77 0.44
C THR A 164 16.97 2.52 0.33
N ARG A 165 18.09 1.81 0.19
CA ARG A 165 19.43 2.40 0.03
C ARG A 165 19.49 3.40 -1.12
N ARG A 166 18.87 3.09 -2.26
CA ARG A 166 18.84 3.95 -3.45
C ARG A 166 17.84 5.11 -3.34
N ALA A 167 16.75 4.95 -2.59
CA ALA A 167 15.77 6.00 -2.36
C ALA A 167 16.27 7.05 -1.36
N LEU A 168 17.03 6.65 -0.34
CA LEU A 168 17.43 7.52 0.78
C LEU A 168 18.09 8.85 0.36
N PRO A 169 19.00 8.92 -0.63
CA PRO A 169 19.60 10.18 -1.07
C PRO A 169 18.62 11.19 -1.66
N ILE A 170 17.43 10.75 -2.07
CA ILE A 170 16.37 11.59 -2.65
C ILE A 170 15.08 11.56 -1.81
N MET A 171 15.11 10.97 -0.62
CA MET A 171 13.91 10.86 0.22
C MET A 171 13.79 12.08 1.15
N ASN A 172 12.61 12.68 1.19
CA ASN A 172 12.30 13.76 2.13
C ASN A 172 12.29 13.25 3.57
N GLU A 173 12.57 14.15 4.51
CA GLU A 173 12.25 13.94 5.92
C GLU A 173 10.76 13.62 6.09
N ASN A 174 10.43 12.81 7.10
CA ASN A 174 9.07 12.32 7.35
C ASN A 174 8.49 11.43 6.23
N GLY A 175 9.35 10.90 5.36
CA GLY A 175 8.96 9.94 4.33
C GLY A 175 8.46 8.61 4.90
N SER A 176 7.87 7.77 4.03
CA SER A 176 7.35 6.46 4.39
C SER A 176 7.74 5.38 3.38
N ILE A 177 8.31 4.29 3.88
CA ILE A 177 8.61 3.08 3.13
C ILE A 177 7.62 2.00 3.57
N ILE A 178 6.97 1.35 2.61
CA ILE A 178 5.95 0.33 2.86
C ILE A 178 6.29 -0.91 2.05
N ALA A 179 6.38 -2.07 2.72
CA ALA A 179 6.56 -3.37 2.09
C ALA A 179 5.31 -4.25 2.18
N MET A 180 5.08 -5.12 1.19
CA MET A 180 4.00 -6.11 1.26
C MET A 180 4.52 -7.45 1.78
N THR A 181 3.90 -7.96 2.85
CA THR A 181 4.17 -9.30 3.42
C THR A 181 2.88 -10.14 3.48
N PHE A 182 2.98 -11.35 4.02
CA PHE A 182 1.90 -12.31 4.17
C PHE A 182 2.15 -13.17 5.40
N ASP A 183 1.10 -13.59 6.10
CA ASP A 183 1.17 -14.36 7.36
C ASP A 183 1.92 -15.70 7.27
N GLY A 184 2.17 -16.18 6.05
CA GLY A 184 3.09 -17.28 5.77
C GLY A 184 4.53 -17.07 6.29
N SER A 185 4.88 -15.87 6.72
CA SER A 185 6.11 -15.56 7.46
C SER A 185 6.12 -16.12 8.89
N LEU A 186 4.95 -16.20 9.54
CA LEU A 186 4.81 -16.64 10.93
C LEU A 186 4.20 -18.03 11.05
N ARG A 187 3.46 -18.48 10.02
CA ARG A 187 2.74 -19.76 10.02
C ARG A 187 2.98 -20.53 8.74
N VAL A 188 2.78 -21.85 8.81
CA VAL A 188 2.89 -22.71 7.65
C VAL A 188 1.61 -22.62 6.82
N TYR A 189 1.74 -22.11 5.60
CA TYR A 189 0.69 -22.17 4.58
C TYR A 189 1.05 -23.21 3.51
N PRO A 190 0.14 -24.13 3.17
CA PRO A 190 0.35 -25.05 2.06
C PRO A 190 0.67 -24.29 0.77
N ASN A 191 1.64 -24.81 0.00
CA ASN A 191 2.08 -24.23 -1.27
C ASN A 191 2.65 -22.80 -1.17
N TYR A 192 3.12 -22.38 0.02
CA TYR A 192 3.82 -21.11 0.22
C TYR A 192 5.34 -21.29 0.38
N ASN A 193 5.78 -22.42 0.97
CA ASN A 193 7.17 -22.91 1.01
C ASN A 193 8.22 -21.81 1.23
N ILE A 194 9.13 -21.63 0.26
CA ILE A 194 10.26 -20.69 0.35
C ILE A 194 9.81 -19.23 0.53
N MET A 195 8.61 -18.88 0.07
CA MET A 195 8.09 -17.52 0.23
C MET A 195 7.81 -17.18 1.69
N GLY A 196 7.46 -18.16 2.53
CA GLY A 196 7.31 -17.93 3.97
C GLY A 196 8.60 -17.43 4.60
N VAL A 197 9.72 -18.11 4.30
CA VAL A 197 11.05 -17.72 4.76
C VAL A 197 11.46 -16.36 4.20
N ALA A 198 11.24 -16.11 2.92
CA ALA A 198 11.57 -14.82 2.31
C ALA A 198 10.74 -13.67 2.91
N LYS A 199 9.47 -13.90 3.27
CA LYS A 199 8.62 -12.91 3.94
C LYS A 199 8.99 -12.70 5.41
N ALA A 200 9.42 -13.74 6.12
CA ALA A 200 10.00 -13.60 7.46
C ALA A 200 11.29 -12.76 7.43
N ALA A 201 12.15 -12.99 6.44
CA ALA A 201 13.36 -12.17 6.22
C ALA A 201 12.98 -10.70 5.92
N LEU A 202 12.00 -10.47 5.04
CA LEU A 202 11.50 -9.13 4.71
C LEU A 202 10.99 -8.38 5.95
N GLU A 203 10.19 -9.04 6.80
CA GLU A 203 9.68 -8.45 8.04
C GLU A 203 10.79 -8.12 9.04
N SER A 204 11.87 -8.91 9.05
CA SER A 204 13.08 -8.55 9.80
C SER A 204 13.75 -7.32 9.21
N SER A 205 13.95 -7.27 7.89
CA SER A 205 14.51 -6.11 7.20
C SER A 205 13.72 -4.83 7.48
N VAL A 206 12.38 -4.89 7.59
CA VAL A 206 11.55 -3.73 7.96
C VAL A 206 11.96 -3.15 9.31
N ARG A 207 12.23 -3.98 10.33
CA ARG A 207 12.64 -3.51 11.66
C ARG A 207 14.04 -2.89 11.64
N TYR A 208 14.98 -3.54 10.98
CA TYR A 208 16.36 -3.01 10.87
C TYR A 208 16.39 -1.70 10.09
N LEU A 209 15.74 -1.65 8.92
CA LEU A 209 15.65 -0.41 8.13
C LEU A 209 14.94 0.70 8.90
N ALA A 210 13.86 0.41 9.64
CA ALA A 210 13.20 1.40 10.49
C ALA A 210 14.15 1.99 11.54
N SER A 211 15.02 1.16 12.14
CA SER A 211 16.05 1.61 13.07
C SER A 211 17.08 2.50 12.38
N ASP A 212 17.56 2.09 11.20
CA ASP A 212 18.64 2.79 10.48
C ASP A 212 18.21 4.18 9.97
N VAL A 213 16.95 4.34 9.55
CA VAL A 213 16.47 5.57 8.89
C VAL A 213 15.61 6.46 9.80
N GLY A 214 15.29 5.97 11.01
CA GLY A 214 14.39 6.64 11.95
C GLY A 214 14.88 8.01 12.42
N GLU A 215 16.21 8.20 12.54
CA GLU A 215 16.81 9.50 12.88
C GLU A 215 16.52 10.60 11.86
N LYS A 216 16.20 10.22 10.61
CA LYS A 216 15.79 11.13 9.52
C LYS A 216 14.27 11.39 9.50
N GLY A 217 13.55 10.88 10.48
CA GLY A 217 12.09 10.88 10.53
C GLY A 217 11.42 9.97 9.49
N ILE A 218 12.19 9.14 8.77
CA ILE A 218 11.65 8.21 7.76
C ILE A 218 11.10 6.98 8.48
N ARG A 219 9.93 6.52 8.07
CA ARG A 219 9.27 5.35 8.64
C ARG A 219 9.34 4.17 7.69
N VAL A 220 9.45 2.96 8.22
CA VAL A 220 9.44 1.72 7.44
C VAL A 220 8.45 0.77 8.07
N ASN A 221 7.43 0.33 7.33
CA ASN A 221 6.42 -0.61 7.80
C ASN A 221 6.14 -1.67 6.75
N ALA A 222 5.50 -2.76 7.14
CA ALA A 222 4.91 -3.73 6.23
C ALA A 222 3.40 -3.85 6.43
N ILE A 223 2.71 -4.18 5.33
CA ILE A 223 1.31 -4.60 5.34
C ILE A 223 1.27 -6.10 5.12
N SER A 224 0.74 -6.85 6.08
CA SER A 224 0.43 -8.27 5.94
C SER A 224 -0.99 -8.39 5.39
N ALA A 225 -1.10 -8.60 4.08
CA ALA A 225 -2.39 -8.73 3.43
C ALA A 225 -2.91 -10.17 3.56
N GLY A 226 -4.22 -10.32 3.72
CA GLY A 226 -4.91 -11.59 3.45
C GLY A 226 -4.82 -11.99 1.97
N PRO A 227 -5.34 -13.19 1.60
CA PRO A 227 -5.27 -13.65 0.22
C PRO A 227 -6.12 -12.76 -0.72
N ILE A 228 -5.48 -12.21 -1.75
CA ILE A 228 -6.12 -11.39 -2.80
C ILE A 228 -5.87 -12.04 -4.16
N LYS A 229 -6.91 -12.11 -5.00
CA LYS A 229 -6.79 -12.59 -6.39
C LYS A 229 -5.95 -11.60 -7.20
N THR A 230 -4.72 -12.00 -7.52
CA THR A 230 -3.76 -11.24 -8.32
C THR A 230 -3.04 -12.16 -9.30
N LEU A 231 -2.24 -11.61 -10.22
CA LEU A 231 -1.35 -12.42 -11.06
C LEU A 231 -0.32 -13.22 -10.23
N ALA A 232 0.14 -12.68 -9.10
CA ALA A 232 1.05 -13.42 -8.22
C ALA A 232 0.37 -14.64 -7.58
N ALA A 233 -0.92 -14.51 -7.24
CA ALA A 233 -1.70 -15.59 -6.64
C ALA A 233 -1.91 -16.78 -7.60
N SER A 234 -1.91 -16.58 -8.92
CA SER A 234 -2.07 -17.67 -9.89
C SER A 234 -0.89 -18.65 -9.92
N GLY A 235 0.25 -18.28 -9.32
CA GLY A 235 1.38 -19.18 -9.12
C GLY A 235 1.22 -20.18 -7.97
N ILE A 236 0.27 -19.94 -7.06
CA ILE A 236 0.03 -20.76 -5.86
C ILE A 236 -1.03 -21.81 -6.17
N SER A 237 -0.67 -23.08 -6.03
CA SER A 237 -1.62 -24.19 -6.19
C SER A 237 -2.71 -24.12 -5.12
N ASP A 238 -3.96 -24.41 -5.51
CA ASP A 238 -5.14 -24.40 -4.62
C ASP A 238 -5.45 -23.04 -3.95
N PHE A 239 -5.04 -21.92 -4.56
CA PHE A 239 -5.31 -20.57 -4.03
C PHE A 239 -6.79 -20.29 -3.73
N HIS A 240 -7.72 -20.85 -4.51
CA HIS A 240 -9.16 -20.72 -4.28
C HIS A 240 -9.59 -21.29 -2.92
N LYS A 241 -9.01 -22.43 -2.49
CA LYS A 241 -9.29 -23.02 -1.18
C LYS A 241 -8.83 -22.10 -0.05
N MET A 242 -7.70 -21.43 -0.23
CA MET A 242 -7.20 -20.45 0.74
C MET A 242 -8.14 -19.23 0.84
N LEU A 243 -8.71 -18.76 -0.28
CA LEU A 243 -9.73 -17.70 -0.26
C LEU A 243 -11.02 -18.13 0.43
N ASP A 244 -11.51 -19.34 0.15
CA ASP A 244 -12.74 -19.84 0.75
C ASP A 244 -12.56 -20.04 2.26
N HIS A 245 -11.41 -20.62 2.66
CA HIS A 245 -11.06 -20.80 4.06
C HIS A 245 -10.89 -19.47 4.79
N ALA A 246 -10.18 -18.51 4.20
CA ALA A 246 -10.03 -17.17 4.78
C ALA A 246 -11.38 -16.50 4.99
N ARG A 247 -12.26 -16.52 3.98
CA ARG A 247 -13.63 -16.00 4.08
C ARG A 247 -14.44 -16.69 5.17
N GLU A 248 -14.37 -18.01 5.28
CA GLU A 248 -15.14 -18.78 6.26
C GLU A 248 -14.65 -18.53 7.69
N LYS A 249 -13.34 -18.48 7.90
CA LYS A 249 -12.75 -18.42 9.25
C LYS A 249 -12.55 -17.01 9.78
N ALA A 250 -12.22 -16.03 8.92
CA ALA A 250 -11.99 -14.66 9.36
C ALA A 250 -13.16 -14.10 10.19
N PRO A 251 -12.91 -13.30 11.23
CA PRO A 251 -13.93 -12.63 12.02
C PRO A 251 -14.96 -11.86 11.18
N LEU A 252 -14.53 -11.13 10.14
CA LEU A 252 -15.45 -10.35 9.30
C LEU A 252 -16.16 -11.16 8.21
N LYS A 253 -15.93 -12.49 8.14
CA LYS A 253 -16.58 -13.43 7.21
C LYS A 253 -16.56 -13.01 5.73
N ARG A 254 -15.51 -12.31 5.31
CA ARG A 254 -15.30 -11.82 3.95
C ARG A 254 -13.83 -11.87 3.58
N ASN A 255 -13.56 -11.96 2.28
CA ASN A 255 -12.23 -11.69 1.75
C ASN A 255 -12.01 -10.19 1.66
N ILE A 256 -10.74 -9.79 1.76
CA ILE A 256 -10.30 -8.43 1.45
C ILE A 256 -10.11 -8.28 -0.06
N ASP A 257 -9.94 -7.05 -0.52
CA ASP A 257 -9.44 -6.74 -1.85
C ASP A 257 -8.18 -5.85 -1.81
N ALA A 258 -7.66 -5.51 -2.98
CA ALA A 258 -6.47 -4.66 -3.10
C ALA A 258 -6.74 -3.20 -2.67
N ASP A 259 -7.99 -2.74 -2.69
CA ASP A 259 -8.36 -1.41 -2.22
C ASP A 259 -8.32 -1.33 -0.69
N ASP A 260 -8.69 -2.40 0.03
CA ASP A 260 -8.51 -2.50 1.48
C ASP A 260 -7.03 -2.28 1.87
N VAL A 261 -6.10 -2.89 1.12
CA VAL A 261 -4.65 -2.71 1.32
C VAL A 261 -4.20 -1.30 0.94
N ALA A 262 -4.71 -0.75 -0.16
CA ALA A 262 -4.41 0.60 -0.59
C ALA A 262 -4.87 1.67 0.42
N ASN A 263 -5.98 1.45 1.11
CA ASN A 263 -6.46 2.33 2.16
C ASN A 263 -5.49 2.38 3.35
N LEU A 264 -4.94 1.23 3.77
CA LEU A 264 -3.91 1.21 4.81
C LEU A 264 -2.61 1.85 4.32
N ALA A 265 -2.20 1.61 3.07
CA ALA A 265 -1.01 2.25 2.50
C ALA A 265 -1.14 3.78 2.47
N LEU A 266 -2.33 4.31 2.10
CA LEU A 266 -2.62 5.74 2.15
C LEU A 266 -2.48 6.31 3.58
N PHE A 267 -3.02 5.60 4.59
CA PHE A 267 -2.83 5.95 5.99
C PHE A 267 -1.36 5.94 6.42
N LEU A 268 -0.62 4.91 6.01
CA LEU A 268 0.80 4.78 6.30
C LEU A 268 1.64 5.83 5.57
N CYS A 269 1.22 6.37 4.44
CA CYS A 269 1.86 7.52 3.79
C CYS A 269 1.49 8.88 4.44
N SER A 270 0.40 8.93 5.21
CA SER A 270 -0.08 10.18 5.81
C SER A 270 0.61 10.56 7.13
N SER A 271 0.47 11.83 7.53
CA SER A 271 0.94 12.33 8.83
C SER A 271 0.24 11.67 10.03
N MET A 272 -0.88 10.98 9.84
CA MET A 272 -1.61 10.29 10.90
C MET A 272 -0.85 9.07 11.44
N SER A 273 0.08 8.52 10.66
CA SER A 273 0.91 7.38 11.05
C SER A 273 2.33 7.78 11.45
N LYS A 274 2.57 9.08 11.75
CA LYS A 274 3.92 9.63 12.05
C LYS A 274 4.68 8.93 13.19
N ASN A 275 3.98 8.23 14.08
CA ASN A 275 4.58 7.49 15.19
C ASN A 275 4.48 5.95 14.99
N ILE A 276 4.26 5.49 13.77
CA ILE A 276 4.15 4.07 13.42
C ILE A 276 5.31 3.72 12.48
N THR A 277 6.29 2.98 13.01
CA THR A 277 7.46 2.49 12.26
C THR A 277 7.88 1.12 12.80
N GLY A 278 8.57 0.33 11.98
CA GLY A 278 9.00 -1.04 12.29
C GLY A 278 7.86 -2.04 12.45
N GLN A 279 6.62 -1.68 12.06
CA GLN A 279 5.44 -2.51 12.29
C GLN A 279 5.10 -3.39 11.09
N VAL A 280 4.53 -4.56 11.39
CA VAL A 280 3.78 -5.39 10.44
C VAL A 280 2.30 -5.23 10.80
N ILE A 281 1.51 -4.63 9.91
CA ILE A 281 0.11 -4.32 10.17
C ILE A 281 -0.75 -5.21 9.27
N TYR A 282 -1.71 -5.91 9.87
CA TYR A 282 -2.56 -6.86 9.17
C TYR A 282 -3.78 -6.18 8.52
N VAL A 283 -4.02 -6.53 7.25
CA VAL A 283 -5.25 -6.25 6.52
C VAL A 283 -5.72 -7.58 5.97
N ASP A 284 -6.49 -8.32 6.76
CA ASP A 284 -6.81 -9.73 6.45
C ASP A 284 -8.19 -10.15 6.95
N ALA A 285 -9.08 -9.17 7.18
CA ALA A 285 -10.39 -9.37 7.78
C ALA A 285 -10.36 -10.02 9.18
N GLY A 286 -9.21 -9.98 9.86
CA GLY A 286 -8.95 -10.59 11.17
C GLY A 286 -8.55 -12.06 11.09
N TYR A 287 -8.20 -12.60 9.92
CA TYR A 287 -7.87 -14.01 9.78
C TYR A 287 -6.69 -14.43 10.67
N SER A 288 -5.64 -13.60 10.75
CA SER A 288 -4.43 -13.87 11.52
C SER A 288 -4.68 -14.09 13.01
N ILE A 289 -5.74 -13.55 13.62
CA ILE A 289 -5.98 -13.80 15.04
C ILE A 289 -6.67 -15.15 15.31
N MET A 290 -7.08 -15.87 14.27
CA MET A 290 -7.74 -17.17 14.41
C MET A 290 -6.73 -18.26 14.78
N GLY A 291 -7.09 -19.12 15.74
CA GLY A 291 -6.25 -20.23 16.22
C GLY A 291 -6.64 -21.62 15.71
N ILE A 292 -7.81 -21.74 15.07
CA ILE A 292 -8.36 -22.97 14.45
C ILE A 292 -9.16 -22.63 13.19
#